data_AF-A0A8H8CLH0-F1
#
_entry.id   AF-A0A8H8CLH0-F1
#
_cell.length_a   1.000
_cell.length_b   1.000
_cell.length_c   1.000
_cell.angle_alpha   90.00
_cell.angle_beta   90.00
_cell.angle_gamma   90.00
#
_symmetry.space_group_name_H-M   'P 1'
#
loop_
_entity.id
_entity.type
_entity.pdbx_description
1 polymer ?
#
loop_
_entity_poly.entity_id
_entity_poly.type
_entity_poly.pdbx_seq_one_letter_code
_entity_poly.pdbx_strand_id
1 'polypeptide(L)'
;MANLFDTEYTPIEGVHILSDSSYRKHVRKLPVLTCETCKKRNGEKGVEVKRCQGCWSVGFCSKECQRSLWPIHKENCRTLQSVLDLEELARHFYSEPFLLHYLRVALILKLGLLSPSYLPPADRFPSIIVHLHMHPTSQEHEMGIYSGKIDALGKEKIPGHLTVGISNEPEHAMMVRSFKEARKEADAHGRSTNPIVMVDFGYNRELINVGIEITPDAFDTARGNPPPHAVIPAPLPPLSFPLDVHAVLGLAGKYIKLDQDDKLKLCRDLRTIDKVFMYRKAQYLVHGKGPSFDAESTVKQESGDLGGMLEPRNPEEEKRQPKALQTLSRQFRHL
;
A
#
# COMPACT_ATOMS: atom_id res chain seq x y z
N MET A 1 16.07 9.58 19.25
CA MET A 1 16.52 9.13 17.91
C MET A 1 15.35 9.23 16.93
N ALA A 2 14.95 10.45 16.54
CA ALA A 2 13.75 10.70 15.71
C ALA A 2 14.06 11.53 14.44
N ASN A 3 15.29 11.40 13.93
CA ASN A 3 15.73 11.95 12.64
C ASN A 3 16.27 10.81 11.77
N LEU A 4 15.55 9.69 11.67
CA LEU A 4 15.85 8.70 10.66
C LEU A 4 15.33 9.22 9.33
N PHE A 5 16.22 10.00 8.70
CA PHE A 5 16.37 10.27 7.28
C PHE A 5 15.05 10.36 6.50
N ASP A 6 14.63 11.60 6.22
CA ASP A 6 14.25 11.87 4.83
C ASP A 6 15.52 11.61 4.02
N THR A 7 15.76 10.36 3.64
CA THR A 7 16.61 10.10 2.48
C THR A 7 16.04 10.97 1.39
N GLU A 8 16.85 11.89 0.85
CA GLU A 8 16.49 12.73 -0.29
C GLU A 8 15.86 11.83 -1.33
N TYR A 9 14.52 11.85 -1.40
CA TYR A 9 13.82 11.06 -2.37
C TYR A 9 14.22 11.64 -3.71
N THR A 10 15.04 10.89 -4.44
CA THR A 10 15.42 11.24 -5.79
C THR A 10 14.25 10.80 -6.67
N PRO A 11 13.60 11.73 -7.38
CA PRO A 11 12.57 11.36 -8.34
C PRO A 11 13.08 10.28 -9.28
N ILE A 12 12.30 9.21 -9.44
CA ILE A 12 12.68 8.11 -10.33
C ILE A 12 12.11 8.41 -11.70
N GLU A 13 12.95 8.30 -12.71
CA GLU A 13 12.56 8.62 -14.06
C GLU A 13 11.35 7.79 -14.52
N GLY A 14 10.32 8.50 -15.00
CA GLY A 14 9.08 7.89 -15.47
C GLY A 14 8.20 7.31 -14.36
N VAL A 15 8.38 7.76 -13.11
CA VAL A 15 7.49 7.50 -11.98
C VAL A 15 6.98 8.83 -11.43
N HIS A 16 5.69 9.06 -11.56
CA HIS A 16 5.01 10.29 -11.14
C HIS A 16 4.31 10.07 -9.80
N ILE A 17 4.96 10.52 -8.72
CA ILE A 17 4.33 10.58 -7.39
C ILE A 17 3.57 11.89 -7.30
N LEU A 18 2.26 11.77 -7.15
CA LEU A 18 1.36 12.91 -7.11
C LEU A 18 1.49 13.59 -5.74
N SER A 19 1.51 14.93 -5.70
CA SER A 19 1.82 15.66 -4.48
C SER A 19 0.86 15.37 -3.32
N ASP A 20 -0.39 15.02 -3.66
CA ASP A 20 -1.45 14.68 -2.71
C ASP A 20 -1.45 13.19 -2.32
N SER A 21 -0.64 12.33 -2.97
CA SER A 21 -0.59 10.89 -2.69
C SER A 21 0.41 10.49 -1.59
N SER A 22 1.30 11.39 -1.17
CA SER A 22 2.17 11.11 -0.01
C SER A 22 1.57 11.66 1.29
N TYR A 23 0.89 10.78 2.00
CA TYR A 23 0.41 10.96 3.36
C TYR A 23 1.55 11.47 4.27
N ARG A 24 2.75 10.87 4.21
CA ARG A 24 3.89 11.25 5.07
C ARG A 24 4.29 12.72 4.87
N LYS A 25 4.42 13.17 3.61
CA LYS A 25 4.75 14.57 3.29
C LYS A 25 3.63 15.50 3.73
N HIS A 26 2.37 15.10 3.51
CA HIS A 26 1.20 15.89 3.88
C HIS A 26 1.13 16.11 5.39
N VAL A 27 1.12 15.03 6.19
CA VAL A 27 0.91 15.14 7.65
C VAL A 27 2.06 15.86 8.35
N ARG A 28 3.29 15.76 7.85
CA ARG A 28 4.44 16.48 8.42
C ARG A 28 4.34 17.99 8.26
N LYS A 29 3.75 18.47 7.15
CA LYS A 29 3.52 19.90 6.90
C LYS A 29 2.41 20.48 7.77
N LEU A 30 1.42 19.67 8.16
CA LEU A 30 0.30 20.13 8.98
C LEU A 30 0.75 20.42 10.42
N PRO A 31 0.61 21.63 10.97
CA PRO A 31 1.03 21.90 12.34
C PRO A 31 0.14 21.15 13.34
N VAL A 32 0.76 20.53 14.36
CA VAL A 32 0.05 19.87 15.46
C VAL A 32 0.12 20.77 16.68
N LEU A 33 -0.88 21.63 16.81
CA LEU A 33 -0.87 22.73 17.78
C LEU A 33 -1.64 22.42 19.06
N THR A 34 -2.39 21.33 19.12
CA THR A 34 -3.27 21.00 20.24
C THR A 34 -3.16 19.54 20.62
N CYS A 35 -3.28 19.26 21.92
CA CYS A 35 -3.44 17.91 22.42
C CYS A 35 -4.82 17.37 22.03
N GLU A 36 -4.89 16.21 21.39
CA GLU A 36 -6.16 15.63 20.94
C GLU A 36 -7.05 15.23 22.12
N THR A 37 -6.46 14.89 23.27
CA THR A 37 -7.19 14.47 24.47
C THR A 37 -7.70 15.64 25.29
N CYS A 38 -6.80 16.53 25.74
CA CYS A 38 -7.14 17.60 26.69
C CYS A 38 -7.30 18.99 26.05
N LYS A 39 -7.10 19.10 24.73
CA LYS A 39 -7.27 20.31 23.91
C LYS A 39 -6.36 21.50 24.28
N LYS A 40 -5.44 21.35 25.24
CA LYS A 40 -4.38 22.34 25.53
C LYS A 40 -3.54 22.63 24.30
N ARG A 41 -3.17 23.89 24.11
CA ARG A 41 -2.33 24.33 22.99
C ARG A 41 -0.84 24.13 23.27
N ASN A 42 -0.07 23.89 22.22
CA ASN A 42 1.38 23.90 22.29
C ASN A 42 1.87 25.28 22.75
N GLY A 43 2.75 25.33 23.74
CA GLY A 43 3.23 26.53 24.43
C GLY A 43 2.35 27.02 25.58
N GLU A 44 1.10 26.55 25.71
CA GLU A 44 0.20 26.98 26.78
C GLU A 44 0.73 26.51 28.14
N LYS A 45 1.10 27.44 29.03
CA LYS A 45 1.68 27.12 30.36
C LYS A 45 2.87 26.14 30.27
N GLY A 46 3.68 26.24 29.22
CA GLY A 46 4.83 25.37 28.99
C GLY A 46 4.49 23.96 28.47
N VAL A 47 3.26 23.74 27.99
CA VAL A 47 2.86 22.46 27.38
C VAL A 47 3.57 22.24 26.04
N GLU A 48 4.25 21.11 25.89
CA GLU A 48 4.82 20.67 24.62
C GLU A 48 3.93 19.57 24.02
N VAL A 49 3.34 19.80 22.85
CA VAL A 49 2.53 18.81 22.14
C VAL A 49 3.41 18.02 21.17
N LYS A 50 3.43 16.69 21.34
CA LYS A 50 4.21 15.76 20.50
C LYS A 50 3.29 14.93 19.64
N ARG A 51 3.72 14.66 18.40
CA ARG A 51 2.97 13.80 17.49
C ARG A 51 2.95 12.35 17.97
N CYS A 52 1.85 11.67 17.67
CA CYS A 52 1.79 10.22 17.69
C CYS A 52 2.90 9.65 16.78
N GLN A 53 3.79 8.83 17.33
CA GLN A 53 4.90 8.25 16.57
C GLN A 53 4.45 7.16 15.58
N GLY A 54 3.23 6.65 15.71
CA GLY A 54 2.65 5.67 14.79
C GLY A 54 2.14 6.33 13.51
N CYS A 55 1.10 7.16 13.62
CA CYS A 55 0.43 7.75 12.46
C CYS A 55 0.83 9.20 12.13
N TRP A 56 1.51 9.90 13.04
CA TRP A 56 1.93 11.30 12.86
C TRP A 56 0.79 12.33 12.71
N SER A 57 -0.47 11.90 12.65
CA SER A 57 -1.63 12.79 12.39
C SER A 57 -2.14 13.58 13.60
N VAL A 58 -1.97 13.07 14.82
CA VAL A 58 -2.51 13.70 16.04
C VAL A 58 -1.41 14.02 17.06
N GLY A 59 -1.69 14.98 17.93
CA GLY A 59 -0.77 15.43 18.98
C GLY A 59 -1.22 15.07 20.39
N PHE A 60 -0.26 14.84 21.28
CA PHE A 60 -0.49 14.63 22.70
C PHE A 60 0.51 15.43 23.52
N CYS A 61 0.05 16.09 24.59
CA CYS A 61 0.94 16.77 25.51
C CYS A 61 1.65 15.83 26.49
N SER A 62 1.17 14.60 26.65
CA SER A 62 1.73 13.63 27.58
C SER A 62 1.35 12.19 27.22
N LYS A 63 2.07 11.21 27.79
CA LYS A 63 1.77 9.78 27.59
C LYS A 63 0.42 9.39 28.21
N GLU A 64 0.01 10.08 29.28
CA GLU A 64 -1.29 9.89 29.94
C GLU A 64 -2.42 10.31 29.00
N CYS A 65 -2.29 11.46 28.34
CA CYS A 65 -3.25 11.90 27.33
C CYS A 65 -3.34 10.91 26.16
N GLN A 66 -2.20 10.42 25.67
CA GLN A 66 -2.17 9.41 24.62
C GLN A 66 -2.85 8.10 25.05
N ARG A 67 -2.54 7.58 26.25
CA ARG A 67 -3.13 6.35 26.79
C ARG A 67 -4.64 6.49 27.00
N SER A 68 -5.08 7.65 27.49
CA SER A 68 -6.50 7.94 27.71
C SER A 68 -7.31 7.92 26.40
N LEU A 69 -6.76 8.44 25.31
CA LEU A 69 -7.43 8.43 24.00
C LEU A 69 -7.16 7.14 23.19
N TRP A 70 -6.22 6.29 23.62
CA TRP A 70 -5.80 5.11 22.87
C TRP A 70 -6.95 4.18 22.44
N PRO A 71 -7.98 3.87 23.28
CA PRO A 71 -9.08 3.00 22.87
C PRO A 71 -9.81 3.48 21.60
N ILE A 72 -9.90 4.80 21.40
CA ILE A 72 -10.57 5.41 20.25
C ILE A 72 -9.58 5.65 19.10
N HIS A 73 -8.34 6.02 19.42
CA HIS A 73 -7.32 6.35 18.43
C HIS A 73 -6.71 5.11 17.74
N LYS A 74 -6.65 3.96 18.42
CA LYS A 74 -5.91 2.76 18.00
C LYS A 74 -6.25 2.30 16.58
N GLU A 75 -7.52 2.28 16.20
CA GLU A 75 -7.96 1.82 14.88
C GLU A 75 -7.49 2.77 13.78
N ASN A 76 -7.81 4.05 13.91
CA ASN A 76 -7.35 5.08 12.97
C ASN A 76 -5.83 5.12 12.88
N CYS A 77 -5.13 4.94 14.00
CA CYS A 77 -3.67 4.88 14.03
C CYS A 77 -3.12 3.71 13.19
N ARG A 78 -3.77 2.54 13.23
CA ARG A 78 -3.38 1.35 12.45
C ARG A 78 -3.65 1.52 10.96
N THR A 79 -4.78 2.11 10.59
CA THR A 79 -5.11 2.43 9.19
C THR A 79 -4.05 3.35 8.60
N LEU A 80 -3.74 4.45 9.29
CA LEU A 80 -2.76 5.43 8.83
C LEU A 80 -1.32 4.88 8.81
N GLN A 81 -0.98 3.97 9.73
CA GLN A 81 0.27 3.22 9.64
C GLN A 81 0.30 2.33 8.39
N SER A 82 -0.80 1.66 8.05
CA SER A 82 -0.87 0.82 6.85
C SER A 82 -0.62 1.61 5.57
N VAL A 83 -1.10 2.86 5.49
CA VAL A 83 -0.81 3.79 4.39
C VAL A 83 0.68 4.13 4.33
N LEU A 84 1.29 4.44 5.48
CA LEU A 84 2.74 4.73 5.56
C LEU A 84 3.59 3.53 5.11
N ASP A 85 3.22 2.32 5.54
CA ASP A 85 3.92 1.10 5.13
C ASP A 85 3.74 0.83 3.64
N LEU A 86 2.56 1.08 3.09
CA LEU A 86 2.27 0.95 1.67
C LEU A 86 3.11 1.91 0.84
N GLU A 87 3.17 3.20 1.22
CA GLU A 87 4.05 4.19 0.60
C GLU A 87 5.51 3.73 0.61
N GLU A 88 5.98 3.19 1.72
CA GLU A 88 7.36 2.72 1.86
C GLU A 88 7.64 1.48 0.99
N LEU A 89 6.77 0.48 1.02
CA LEU A 89 6.91 -0.74 0.21
C LEU A 89 6.84 -0.45 -1.29
N ALA A 90 5.85 0.33 -1.72
CA ALA A 90 5.72 0.72 -3.12
C ALA A 90 6.95 1.50 -3.57
N ARG A 91 7.41 2.46 -2.75
CA ARG A 91 8.61 3.25 -3.05
C ARG A 91 9.84 2.39 -3.20
N HIS A 92 10.13 1.50 -2.25
CA HIS A 92 11.27 0.60 -2.38
C HIS A 92 11.15 -0.28 -3.63
N PHE A 93 9.94 -0.76 -3.95
CA PHE A 93 9.70 -1.56 -5.14
C PHE A 93 10.00 -0.81 -6.45
N TYR A 94 9.44 0.38 -6.65
CA TYR A 94 9.66 1.13 -7.89
C TYR A 94 10.99 1.90 -7.91
N SER A 95 11.72 1.99 -6.81
CA SER A 95 13.08 2.56 -6.77
C SER A 95 14.14 1.63 -7.34
N GLU A 96 13.87 0.33 -7.39
CA GLU A 96 14.76 -0.65 -7.98
C GLU A 96 14.57 -0.71 -9.51
N PRO A 97 15.60 -0.37 -10.32
CA PRO A 97 15.47 -0.34 -11.78
C PRO A 97 15.00 -1.67 -12.38
N PHE A 98 15.49 -2.80 -11.84
CA PHE A 98 15.08 -4.13 -12.27
C PHE A 98 13.58 -4.39 -12.01
N LEU A 99 13.10 -4.08 -10.80
CA LEU A 99 11.71 -4.30 -10.42
C LEU A 99 10.76 -3.37 -11.18
N LEU A 100 11.13 -2.09 -11.34
CA LEU A 100 10.35 -1.13 -12.11
C LEU A 100 10.27 -1.52 -13.60
N HIS A 101 11.37 -1.98 -14.20
CA HIS A 101 11.39 -2.45 -15.58
C HIS A 101 10.40 -3.61 -15.78
N TYR A 102 10.49 -4.65 -14.94
CA TYR A 102 9.60 -5.80 -15.06
C TYR A 102 8.15 -5.50 -14.66
N LEU A 103 7.91 -4.51 -13.81
CA LEU A 103 6.57 -3.98 -13.62
C LEU A 103 6.03 -3.38 -14.92
N ARG A 104 6.79 -2.51 -15.60
CA ARG A 104 6.38 -1.94 -16.90
C ARG A 104 6.06 -3.03 -17.93
N VAL A 105 6.88 -4.08 -18.01
CA VAL A 105 6.62 -5.25 -18.87
C VAL A 105 5.30 -5.94 -18.48
N ALA A 106 5.07 -6.18 -17.18
CA ALA A 106 3.83 -6.79 -16.71
C ALA A 106 2.61 -5.91 -17.03
N LEU A 107 2.71 -4.59 -16.93
CA LEU A 107 1.67 -3.63 -17.32
C LEU A 107 1.35 -3.72 -18.81
N ILE A 108 2.38 -3.74 -19.68
CA ILE A 108 2.22 -3.89 -21.13
C ILE A 108 1.43 -5.16 -21.47
N LEU A 109 1.84 -6.29 -20.91
CA LEU A 109 1.22 -7.58 -21.17
C LEU A 109 -0.20 -7.64 -20.64
N LYS A 110 -0.43 -7.14 -19.42
CA LYS A 110 -1.73 -7.20 -18.75
C LYS A 110 -2.78 -6.30 -19.40
N LEU A 111 -2.37 -5.14 -19.90
CA LEU A 111 -3.25 -4.16 -20.56
C LEU A 111 -3.32 -4.35 -22.09
N GLY A 112 -2.58 -5.31 -22.64
CA GLY A 112 -2.58 -5.58 -24.09
C GLY A 112 -1.98 -4.46 -24.93
N LEU A 113 -1.01 -3.70 -24.38
CA LEU A 113 -0.44 -2.52 -25.04
C LEU A 113 0.41 -2.86 -26.27
N LEU A 114 0.72 -4.14 -26.50
CA LEU A 114 1.39 -4.62 -27.72
C LEU A 114 0.46 -4.64 -28.93
N SER A 115 -0.86 -4.60 -28.73
CA SER A 115 -1.79 -4.66 -29.84
C SER A 115 -1.67 -3.40 -30.70
N PRO A 116 -1.50 -3.51 -32.03
CA PRO A 116 -1.57 -2.36 -32.94
C PRO A 116 -2.91 -1.60 -32.86
N SER A 117 -3.95 -2.29 -32.39
CA SER A 117 -5.28 -1.72 -32.18
C SER A 117 -5.44 -1.00 -30.84
N TYR A 118 -4.41 -0.96 -30.00
CA TYR A 118 -4.48 -0.25 -28.73
C TYR A 118 -4.45 1.26 -28.99
N LEU A 119 -5.63 1.86 -28.99
CA LEU A 119 -5.83 3.30 -28.97
C LEU A 119 -6.67 3.59 -27.73
N PRO A 120 -6.08 4.10 -26.63
CA PRO A 120 -6.89 4.54 -25.52
C PRO A 120 -7.78 5.69 -26.03
N PRO A 121 -9.10 5.66 -25.75
CA PRO A 121 -9.96 6.80 -26.03
C PRO A 121 -9.38 8.09 -25.46
N ALA A 122 -9.61 9.23 -26.12
CA ALA A 122 -9.01 10.52 -25.73
C ALA A 122 -9.35 10.96 -24.29
N ASP A 123 -10.42 10.40 -23.72
CA ASP A 123 -10.92 10.64 -22.37
C ASP A 123 -10.57 9.52 -21.37
N ARG A 124 -9.88 8.46 -21.81
CA ARG A 124 -9.49 7.33 -20.97
C ARG A 124 -7.98 7.20 -20.88
N PHE A 125 -7.54 6.74 -19.73
CA PHE A 125 -6.16 6.35 -19.49
C PHE A 125 -6.15 4.92 -18.95
N PRO A 126 -5.11 4.12 -19.28
CA PRO A 126 -4.97 2.80 -18.69
C PRO A 126 -4.75 2.92 -17.18
N SER A 127 -5.51 2.14 -16.41
CA SER A 127 -5.31 2.00 -14.96
C SER A 127 -5.26 0.54 -14.53
N ILE A 128 -4.60 0.28 -13.40
CA ILE A 128 -4.49 -1.07 -12.86
C ILE A 128 -4.20 -1.06 -11.35
N ILE A 129 -4.61 -2.13 -10.66
CA ILE A 129 -4.19 -2.36 -9.27
C ILE A 129 -3.00 -3.31 -9.24
N VAL A 130 -1.95 -2.87 -8.56
CA VAL A 130 -0.78 -3.69 -8.18
C VAL A 130 -0.92 -4.06 -6.71
N HIS A 131 -1.24 -5.33 -6.44
CA HIS A 131 -1.40 -5.84 -5.08
C HIS A 131 -0.04 -6.18 -4.49
N LEU A 132 0.25 -5.60 -3.33
CA LEU A 132 1.42 -5.87 -2.52
C LEU A 132 1.03 -6.85 -1.41
N HIS A 133 1.74 -7.97 -1.29
CA HIS A 133 1.50 -8.98 -0.27
C HIS A 133 2.81 -9.41 0.38
N MET A 134 2.80 -9.66 1.69
CA MET A 134 3.95 -10.31 2.34
C MET A 134 3.72 -11.81 2.40
N HIS A 135 4.69 -12.59 1.93
CA HIS A 135 4.70 -14.05 2.07
C HIS A 135 5.88 -14.51 2.93
N PRO A 136 5.74 -15.60 3.71
CA PRO A 136 6.82 -16.19 4.48
C PRO A 136 7.96 -16.61 3.56
N THR A 137 9.18 -16.47 4.06
CA THR A 137 10.36 -16.95 3.33
C THR A 137 10.43 -18.49 3.33
N SER A 138 9.92 -19.12 4.39
CA SER A 138 9.86 -20.59 4.53
C SER A 138 8.53 -21.16 4.06
N GLN A 139 8.59 -22.23 3.26
CA GLN A 139 7.42 -23.02 2.86
C GLN A 139 6.72 -23.65 4.07
N GLU A 140 7.45 -24.03 5.11
CA GLU A 140 6.88 -24.60 6.33
C GLU A 140 5.98 -23.58 7.04
N HIS A 141 6.44 -22.33 7.19
CA HIS A 141 5.63 -21.27 7.77
C HIS A 141 4.41 -20.95 6.91
N GLU A 142 4.56 -20.93 5.58
CA GLU A 142 3.43 -20.73 4.66
C GLU A 142 2.37 -21.82 4.84
N MET A 143 2.76 -23.08 4.83
CA MET A 143 1.85 -24.22 5.05
C MET A 143 1.27 -24.22 6.47
N GLY A 144 2.06 -23.82 7.47
CA GLY A 144 1.63 -23.69 8.85
C GLY A 144 0.52 -22.66 9.02
N ILE A 145 0.66 -21.49 8.38
CA ILE A 145 -0.37 -20.45 8.36
C ILE A 145 -1.60 -20.95 7.60
N TYR A 146 -1.44 -21.52 6.39
CA TYR A 146 -2.56 -21.98 5.58
C TYR A 146 -3.39 -23.08 6.25
N SER A 147 -2.73 -24.00 6.96
CA SER A 147 -3.40 -25.09 7.70
C SER A 147 -3.93 -24.67 9.07
N GLY A 148 -3.67 -23.42 9.52
CA GLY A 148 -4.05 -22.96 10.85
C GLY A 148 -3.21 -23.54 11.99
N LYS A 149 -2.12 -24.26 11.69
CA LYS A 149 -1.15 -24.74 12.70
C LYS A 149 -0.38 -23.59 13.33
N ILE A 150 -0.12 -22.54 12.57
CA ILE A 150 0.44 -21.28 13.05
C ILE A 150 -0.70 -20.29 13.27
N ASP A 151 -0.82 -19.78 14.49
CA ASP A 151 -1.83 -18.78 14.83
C ASP A 151 -1.55 -17.45 14.10
N ALA A 152 -2.49 -17.06 13.23
CA ALA A 152 -2.43 -15.80 12.49
C ALA A 152 -2.47 -14.56 13.42
N LEU A 153 -3.06 -14.68 14.60
CA LEU A 153 -3.08 -13.66 15.65
C LEU A 153 -1.89 -13.75 16.61
N GLY A 154 -1.10 -14.82 16.51
CA GLY A 154 0.04 -15.10 17.37
C GLY A 154 1.15 -14.05 17.26
N LYS A 155 2.06 -14.06 18.23
CA LYS A 155 3.22 -13.13 18.29
C LYS A 155 4.49 -13.68 17.65
N GLU A 156 4.42 -14.87 17.06
CA GLU A 156 5.54 -15.50 16.38
C GLU A 156 6.09 -14.59 15.27
N LYS A 157 7.40 -14.42 15.27
CA LYS A 157 8.14 -13.66 14.25
C LYS A 157 8.42 -14.59 13.07
N ILE A 158 7.79 -14.29 11.95
CA ILE A 158 7.89 -15.09 10.73
C ILE A 158 8.53 -14.20 9.67
N PRO A 159 9.79 -14.46 9.26
CA PRO A 159 10.42 -13.70 8.19
C PRO A 159 9.62 -13.82 6.90
N GLY A 160 9.46 -12.71 6.18
CA GLY A 160 8.80 -12.70 4.90
C GLY A 160 9.38 -11.70 3.91
N HIS A 161 8.88 -11.79 2.70
CA HIS A 161 9.29 -10.99 1.55
C HIS A 161 8.05 -10.51 0.79
N LEU A 162 8.19 -9.39 0.10
CA LEU A 162 7.15 -8.85 -0.75
C LEU A 162 6.91 -9.75 -1.97
N THR A 163 5.65 -10.02 -2.27
CA THR A 163 5.17 -10.55 -3.55
C THR A 163 4.19 -9.57 -4.17
N VAL A 164 4.09 -9.62 -5.50
CA VAL A 164 3.30 -8.68 -6.28
C VAL A 164 2.30 -9.42 -7.16
N GLY A 165 1.05 -8.95 -7.15
CA GLY A 165 -0.01 -9.39 -8.05
C GLY A 165 -0.56 -8.20 -8.84
N ILE A 166 -1.24 -8.47 -9.96
CA ILE A 166 -1.85 -7.42 -10.78
C ILE A 166 -3.27 -7.82 -11.16
N SER A 167 -4.23 -6.92 -10.94
CA SER A 167 -5.62 -7.08 -11.38
C SER A 167 -6.12 -5.84 -12.10
N ASN A 168 -7.07 -6.04 -13.01
CA ASN A 168 -7.78 -4.92 -13.63
C ASN A 168 -8.59 -4.18 -12.56
N GLU A 169 -8.80 -2.89 -12.78
CA GLU A 169 -9.55 -2.02 -11.89
C GLU A 169 -10.83 -1.50 -12.57
N PRO A 170 -11.90 -1.21 -11.82
CA PRO A 170 -12.94 -0.30 -12.30
C PRO A 170 -12.41 1.15 -12.43
N GLU A 171 -12.84 1.88 -13.47
CA GLU A 171 -12.45 3.28 -13.68
C GLU A 171 -12.90 4.17 -12.50
N HIS A 172 -11.98 4.91 -11.87
CA HIS A 172 -12.29 5.89 -10.82
C HIS A 172 -12.09 7.34 -11.30
N ALA A 173 -13.09 8.20 -11.09
CA ALA A 173 -13.05 9.61 -11.51
C ALA A 173 -11.88 10.42 -10.92
N MET A 174 -11.41 10.07 -9.72
CA MET A 174 -10.29 10.76 -9.06
C MET A 174 -8.95 10.62 -9.82
N MET A 175 -8.80 9.59 -10.65
CA MET A 175 -7.54 9.36 -11.39
C MET A 175 -7.36 10.31 -12.59
N VAL A 176 -8.39 11.02 -13.06
CA VAL A 176 -8.27 11.92 -14.22
C VAL A 176 -7.32 13.10 -13.92
N ARG A 177 -7.42 13.68 -12.72
CA ARG A 177 -6.56 14.80 -12.31
C ARG A 177 -5.11 14.35 -12.19
N SER A 178 -4.91 13.25 -11.47
CA SER A 178 -3.65 12.54 -11.32
C SER A 178 -2.95 12.28 -12.65
N PHE A 179 -3.68 11.71 -13.61
CA PHE A 179 -3.16 11.42 -14.94
C PHE A 179 -2.74 12.68 -15.69
N LYS A 180 -3.54 13.77 -15.63
CA LYS A 180 -3.20 15.04 -16.28
C LYS A 180 -1.93 15.66 -15.70
N GLU A 181 -1.74 15.58 -14.38
CA GLU A 181 -0.53 16.07 -13.71
C GLU A 181 0.69 15.26 -14.14
N ALA A 182 0.60 13.92 -14.11
CA ALA A 182 1.67 13.03 -14.58
C ALA A 182 2.00 13.26 -16.07
N ARG A 183 0.98 13.41 -16.93
CA ARG A 183 1.16 13.71 -18.35
C ARG A 183 1.86 15.03 -18.59
N LYS A 184 1.42 16.10 -17.92
CA LYS A 184 2.05 17.42 -18.01
C LYS A 184 3.53 17.37 -17.62
N GLU A 185 3.87 16.61 -16.58
CA GLU A 185 5.25 16.41 -16.16
C GLU A 185 6.06 15.66 -17.23
N ALA A 186 5.56 14.54 -17.76
CA ALA A 186 6.24 13.80 -18.83
C ALA A 186 6.45 14.64 -20.10
N ASP A 187 5.44 15.40 -20.51
CA ASP A 187 5.50 16.30 -21.67
C ASP A 187 6.58 17.38 -21.47
N ALA A 188 6.68 17.96 -20.26
CA ALA A 188 7.69 18.95 -19.93
C ALA A 188 9.13 18.39 -20.01
N HIS A 189 9.31 17.08 -19.89
CA HIS A 189 10.59 16.38 -20.05
C HIS A 189 10.79 15.81 -21.47
N GLY A 190 9.93 16.15 -22.43
CA GLY A 190 10.04 15.68 -23.81
C GLY A 190 9.62 14.22 -24.02
N ARG A 191 8.89 13.61 -23.08
CA ARG A 191 8.43 12.21 -23.11
C ARG A 191 6.95 12.09 -23.47
N SER A 192 6.45 12.99 -24.33
CA SER A 192 5.03 13.07 -24.67
C SER A 192 4.47 11.85 -25.40
N THR A 193 5.33 11.06 -26.04
CA THR A 193 4.96 9.83 -26.74
C THR A 193 4.89 8.60 -25.84
N ASN A 194 5.45 8.64 -24.62
CA ASN A 194 5.43 7.50 -23.71
C ASN A 194 4.03 7.34 -23.11
N PRO A 195 3.39 6.16 -23.20
CA PRO A 195 2.15 5.89 -22.46
C PRO A 195 2.39 6.03 -20.95
N ILE A 196 1.40 6.57 -20.22
CA ILE A 196 1.39 6.54 -18.75
C ILE A 196 0.25 5.64 -18.32
N VAL A 197 0.57 4.68 -17.46
CA VAL A 197 -0.41 3.83 -16.78
C VAL A 197 -0.58 4.34 -15.36
N MET A 198 -1.82 4.56 -14.94
CA MET A 198 -2.14 4.86 -13.55
C MET A 198 -2.13 3.56 -12.75
N VAL A 199 -1.28 3.50 -11.73
CA VAL A 199 -1.07 2.30 -10.92
C VAL A 199 -1.50 2.58 -9.50
N ASP A 200 -2.51 1.84 -9.05
CA ASP A 200 -2.93 1.80 -7.66
C ASP A 200 -2.19 0.66 -6.96
N PHE A 201 -1.15 1.02 -6.19
CA PHE A 201 -0.51 0.06 -5.31
C PHE A 201 -1.42 -0.19 -4.11
N GLY A 202 -1.78 -1.46 -3.89
CA GLY A 202 -2.70 -1.85 -2.84
C GLY A 202 -2.05 -2.71 -1.76
N TYR A 203 -2.28 -2.35 -0.51
CA TYR A 203 -1.88 -3.15 0.65
C TYR A 203 -2.91 -3.00 1.78
N ASN A 204 -3.45 -4.12 2.25
CA ASN A 204 -4.41 -4.14 3.37
C ASN A 204 -5.59 -3.14 3.22
N ARG A 205 -6.22 -3.11 2.04
CA ARG A 205 -7.34 -2.20 1.66
C ARG A 205 -6.96 -0.74 1.44
N GLU A 206 -5.75 -0.34 1.77
CA GLU A 206 -5.24 0.97 1.41
C GLU A 206 -4.72 0.93 -0.03
N LEU A 207 -4.88 2.05 -0.73
CA LEU A 207 -4.40 2.26 -2.09
C LEU A 207 -3.59 3.55 -2.13
N ILE A 208 -2.51 3.55 -2.91
CA ILE A 208 -1.81 4.76 -3.32
C ILE A 208 -1.68 4.80 -4.83
N ASN A 209 -1.92 5.96 -5.42
CA ASN A 209 -1.90 6.16 -6.87
C ASN A 209 -0.55 6.70 -7.33
N VAL A 210 0.01 6.08 -8.37
CA VAL A 210 1.29 6.44 -8.99
C VAL A 210 1.14 6.38 -10.50
N GLY A 211 1.60 7.42 -11.21
CA GLY A 211 1.70 7.35 -12.67
C GLY A 211 3.00 6.66 -13.09
N ILE A 212 2.94 5.61 -13.90
CA ILE A 212 4.12 4.91 -14.41
C ILE A 212 4.20 5.09 -15.94
N GLU A 213 5.27 5.73 -16.40
CA GLU A 213 5.60 5.79 -17.83
C GLU A 213 6.04 4.42 -18.33
N ILE A 214 5.54 4.03 -19.50
CA ILE A 214 5.96 2.82 -20.21
C ILE A 214 7.05 3.20 -21.21
N THR A 215 8.26 2.70 -20.96
CA THR A 215 9.45 3.03 -21.76
C THR A 215 9.52 2.18 -23.04
N PRO A 216 10.20 2.66 -24.10
CA PRO A 216 10.46 1.87 -25.30
C PRO A 216 11.13 0.52 -24.99
N ASP A 217 12.09 0.52 -24.07
CA ASP A 217 12.82 -0.68 -23.64
C ASP A 217 11.92 -1.74 -23.00
N ALA A 218 10.88 -1.30 -22.27
CA ALA A 218 9.89 -2.20 -21.69
C ALA A 218 9.03 -2.84 -22.79
N PHE A 219 8.67 -2.08 -23.84
CA PHE A 219 7.99 -2.62 -25.01
C PHE A 219 8.85 -3.66 -25.73
N ASP A 220 10.14 -3.39 -25.94
CA ASP A 220 11.04 -4.34 -26.58
C ASP A 220 11.20 -5.62 -25.78
N THR A 221 11.32 -5.49 -24.45
CA THR A 221 11.34 -6.65 -23.54
C THR A 221 10.04 -7.46 -23.64
N ALA A 222 8.89 -6.78 -23.61
CA ALA A 222 7.58 -7.43 -23.74
C ALA A 222 7.40 -8.17 -25.08
N ARG A 223 8.09 -7.73 -26.16
CA ARG A 223 8.05 -8.36 -27.48
C ARG A 223 8.95 -9.59 -27.63
N GLY A 224 9.88 -9.85 -26.72
CA GLY A 224 10.85 -10.92 -26.92
C GLY A 224 12.31 -10.52 -26.79
N ASN A 225 12.61 -9.22 -26.86
CA ASN A 225 13.98 -8.76 -26.96
C ASN A 225 14.64 -8.71 -25.56
N PRO A 226 15.95 -8.92 -25.46
CA PRO A 226 16.66 -8.72 -24.19
C PRO A 226 16.58 -7.23 -23.77
N PRO A 227 16.40 -6.93 -22.47
CA PRO A 227 16.40 -5.55 -21.99
C PRO A 227 17.77 -4.88 -22.21
N PRO A 228 17.83 -3.58 -22.54
CA PRO A 228 19.08 -2.88 -22.88
C PRO A 228 20.12 -2.83 -21.75
N HIS A 229 19.73 -3.11 -20.50
CA HIS A 229 20.62 -3.18 -19.35
C HIS A 229 20.53 -4.50 -18.55
N ALA A 230 19.87 -5.54 -19.07
CA ALA A 230 19.71 -6.79 -18.32
C ALA A 230 20.96 -7.67 -18.38
N VAL A 231 21.80 -7.55 -17.35
CA VAL A 231 22.26 -8.76 -16.68
C VAL A 231 21.13 -9.11 -15.73
N ILE A 232 20.24 -10.04 -16.10
CA ILE A 232 19.34 -10.68 -15.14
C ILE A 232 20.23 -11.08 -13.94
N PRO A 233 20.02 -10.50 -12.74
CA PRO A 233 20.97 -10.70 -11.64
C PRO A 233 21.15 -12.19 -11.39
N ALA A 234 22.38 -12.69 -11.49
CA ALA A 234 22.65 -14.07 -11.14
C ALA A 234 22.23 -14.31 -9.68
N PRO A 235 21.59 -15.45 -9.33
CA PRO A 235 21.37 -16.66 -10.14
C PRO A 235 19.96 -16.77 -10.79
N LEU A 236 19.30 -15.66 -11.13
CA LEU A 236 17.96 -15.74 -11.69
C LEU A 236 17.93 -16.45 -13.06
N PRO A 237 16.91 -17.30 -13.31
CA PRO A 237 16.81 -18.00 -14.58
C PRO A 237 16.45 -17.04 -15.72
N PRO A 238 16.84 -17.36 -16.96
CA PRO A 238 16.35 -16.63 -18.13
C PRO A 238 14.83 -16.76 -18.24
N LEU A 239 14.20 -15.76 -18.85
CA LEU A 239 12.77 -15.81 -19.15
C LEU A 239 12.51 -16.70 -20.37
N SER A 240 11.42 -17.48 -20.30
CA SER A 240 10.89 -18.22 -21.44
C SER A 240 9.91 -17.36 -22.22
N PHE A 241 9.94 -17.45 -23.55
CA PHE A 241 9.03 -16.73 -24.43
C PHE A 241 7.96 -17.66 -25.03
N PRO A 242 6.73 -17.16 -25.28
CA PRO A 242 6.26 -15.78 -25.06
C PRO A 242 6.15 -15.42 -23.57
N LEU A 243 6.38 -14.16 -23.22
CA LEU A 243 6.25 -13.71 -21.84
C LEU A 243 4.79 -13.68 -21.43
N ASP A 244 4.50 -14.20 -20.24
CA ASP A 244 3.23 -14.04 -19.56
C ASP A 244 3.40 -13.21 -18.27
N VAL A 245 2.31 -12.59 -17.83
CA VAL A 245 2.30 -11.72 -16.64
C VAL A 245 2.78 -12.46 -15.38
N HIS A 246 2.43 -13.75 -15.23
CA HIS A 246 2.83 -14.53 -14.06
C HIS A 246 4.32 -14.87 -14.07
N ALA A 247 4.91 -15.19 -15.23
CA ALA A 247 6.35 -15.41 -15.34
C ALA A 247 7.15 -14.14 -14.99
N VAL A 248 6.71 -12.98 -15.47
CA VAL A 248 7.35 -11.68 -15.20
C VAL A 248 7.29 -11.32 -13.71
N LEU A 249 6.10 -11.40 -13.10
CA LEU A 249 5.95 -11.12 -11.66
C LEU A 249 6.64 -12.19 -10.79
N GLY A 250 6.68 -13.44 -11.26
CA GLY A 250 7.40 -14.53 -10.63
C GLY A 250 8.92 -14.28 -10.62
N LEU A 251 9.48 -13.71 -11.69
CA LEU A 251 10.88 -13.29 -11.75
C LEU A 251 11.17 -12.18 -10.72
N ALA A 252 10.31 -11.16 -10.64
CA ALA A 252 10.41 -10.10 -9.65
C ALA A 252 10.37 -10.65 -8.20
N GLY A 253 9.45 -11.58 -7.92
CA GLY A 253 9.37 -12.25 -6.62
C GLY A 253 10.63 -13.08 -6.29
N LYS A 254 11.22 -13.77 -7.28
CA LYS A 254 12.49 -14.49 -7.10
C LYS A 254 13.65 -13.52 -6.82
N TYR A 255 13.70 -12.37 -7.49
CA TYR A 255 14.72 -11.34 -7.25
C TYR A 255 14.67 -10.84 -5.80
N ILE A 256 13.47 -10.51 -5.31
CA ILE A 256 13.26 -10.08 -3.92
C ILE A 256 13.69 -11.18 -2.94
N LYS A 257 13.34 -12.45 -3.20
CA LYS A 257 13.73 -13.57 -2.34
C LYS A 257 15.24 -13.79 -2.25
N LEU A 258 16.01 -13.40 -3.26
CA LEU A 258 17.47 -13.53 -3.26
C LEU A 258 18.16 -12.47 -2.41
N ASP A 259 17.47 -11.39 -2.06
CA ASP A 259 18.00 -10.31 -1.22
C ASP A 259 17.97 -10.69 0.27
N GLN A 260 18.90 -11.56 0.66
CA GLN A 260 19.02 -12.06 2.04
C GLN A 260 19.41 -10.97 3.05
N ASP A 261 20.06 -9.90 2.57
CA ASP A 261 20.54 -8.79 3.40
C ASP A 261 19.50 -7.66 3.54
N ASP A 262 18.31 -7.82 2.93
CA ASP A 262 17.27 -6.79 2.86
C ASP A 262 17.82 -5.42 2.36
N LYS A 263 18.68 -5.45 1.33
CA LYS A 263 19.16 -4.25 0.64
C LYS A 263 18.03 -3.53 -0.07
N LEU A 264 17.07 -4.28 -0.60
CA LEU A 264 15.89 -3.79 -1.29
C LEU A 264 14.86 -3.17 -0.32
N LYS A 265 14.93 -3.46 0.98
CA LYS A 265 13.92 -3.03 1.98
C LYS A 265 12.51 -3.53 1.64
N LEU A 266 12.45 -4.75 1.12
CA LEU A 266 11.24 -5.47 0.71
C LEU A 266 11.06 -6.78 1.49
N CYS A 267 11.95 -7.05 2.44
CA CYS A 267 11.87 -8.17 3.36
C CYS A 267 11.60 -7.66 4.79
N ARG A 268 10.66 -8.29 5.48
CA ARG A 268 10.35 -7.99 6.89
C ARG A 268 9.58 -9.12 7.54
N ASP A 269 9.56 -9.14 8.87
CA ASP A 269 8.67 -10.03 9.61
C ASP A 269 7.20 -9.78 9.22
N LEU A 270 6.44 -10.87 9.07
CA LEU A 270 5.01 -10.83 8.86
C LEU A 270 4.33 -10.22 10.09
N ARG A 271 3.46 -9.26 9.82
CA ARG A 271 2.57 -8.70 10.82
C ARG A 271 1.32 -9.57 10.94
N THR A 272 0.57 -9.35 12.02
CA THR A 272 -0.75 -9.98 12.20
C THR A 272 -1.62 -9.84 10.95
N ILE A 273 -1.57 -8.68 10.29
CA ILE A 273 -2.39 -8.41 9.10
C ILE A 273 -1.98 -9.27 7.90
N ASP A 274 -0.68 -9.51 7.73
CA ASP A 274 -0.13 -10.35 6.67
C ASP A 274 -0.56 -11.81 6.88
N LYS A 275 -0.42 -12.31 8.11
CA LYS A 275 -0.80 -13.68 8.48
C LYS A 275 -2.31 -13.92 8.35
N VAL A 276 -3.13 -12.97 8.79
CA VAL A 276 -4.59 -13.05 8.66
C VAL A 276 -5.02 -13.03 7.20
N PHE A 277 -4.42 -12.19 6.37
CA PHE A 277 -4.68 -12.18 4.92
C PHE A 277 -4.39 -13.54 4.30
N MET A 278 -3.21 -14.10 4.58
CA MET A 278 -2.81 -15.42 4.09
C MET A 278 -3.74 -16.55 4.54
N TYR A 279 -4.06 -16.60 5.83
CA TYR A 279 -4.99 -17.59 6.37
C TYR A 279 -6.35 -17.51 5.65
N ARG A 280 -6.93 -16.31 5.53
CA ARG A 280 -8.21 -16.10 4.82
C ARG A 280 -8.13 -16.52 3.35
N LYS A 281 -7.04 -16.20 2.66
CA LYS A 281 -6.80 -16.61 1.27
C LYS A 281 -6.78 -18.13 1.14
N ALA A 282 -6.14 -18.85 2.07
CA ALA A 282 -6.14 -20.31 2.08
C ALA A 282 -7.55 -20.88 2.31
N GLN A 283 -8.30 -20.35 3.28
CA GLN A 283 -9.68 -20.78 3.54
C GLN A 283 -10.58 -20.61 2.30
N TYR A 284 -10.38 -19.51 1.55
CA TYR A 284 -11.09 -19.27 0.29
C TYR A 284 -10.80 -20.36 -0.76
N LEU A 285 -9.52 -20.68 -0.96
CA LEU A 285 -9.09 -21.69 -1.94
C LEU A 285 -9.61 -23.09 -1.60
N VAL A 286 -9.69 -23.45 -0.32
CA VAL A 286 -10.16 -24.77 0.12
C VAL A 286 -11.68 -24.91 0.01
N HIS A 287 -12.43 -23.87 0.40
CA HIS A 287 -13.88 -23.99 0.56
C HIS A 287 -14.69 -23.43 -0.61
N GLY A 288 -14.07 -22.75 -1.57
CA GLY A 288 -14.75 -22.16 -2.73
C GLY A 288 -15.78 -21.07 -2.39
N LYS A 289 -15.98 -20.77 -1.10
CA LYS A 289 -16.84 -19.71 -0.61
C LYS A 289 -16.00 -18.45 -0.51
N GLY A 290 -16.22 -17.54 -1.47
CA GLY A 290 -15.71 -16.16 -1.42
C GLY A 290 -15.91 -15.59 -0.02
N PRO A 291 -14.92 -14.93 0.58
CA PRO A 291 -15.27 -14.00 1.64
C PRO A 291 -16.26 -13.02 1.01
N SER A 292 -17.53 -13.04 1.47
CA SER A 292 -18.30 -11.82 1.34
C SER A 292 -17.47 -10.78 2.10
N PHE A 293 -17.05 -9.72 1.41
CA PHE A 293 -16.35 -8.61 2.03
C PHE A 293 -17.37 -7.80 2.87
N ASP A 294 -18.14 -8.46 3.72
CA ASP A 294 -19.04 -7.81 4.66
C ASP A 294 -18.18 -7.28 5.81
N ALA A 295 -17.91 -5.97 5.74
CA ALA A 295 -16.92 -5.26 6.54
C ALA A 295 -17.22 -5.17 8.06
N GLU A 296 -18.28 -5.80 8.57
CA GLU A 296 -18.81 -5.53 9.92
C GLU A 296 -18.67 -6.66 10.95
N SER A 297 -18.33 -7.89 10.57
CA SER A 297 -18.50 -9.03 11.48
C SER A 297 -17.34 -9.30 12.46
N THR A 298 -16.18 -8.64 12.32
CA THR A 298 -15.04 -8.85 13.26
C THR A 298 -15.11 -7.99 14.53
N VAL A 299 -16.16 -7.18 14.71
CA VAL A 299 -16.25 -6.19 15.81
C VAL A 299 -16.73 -6.79 17.16
N LYS A 300 -17.28 -8.01 17.19
CA LYS A 300 -17.99 -8.49 18.40
C LYS A 300 -17.28 -9.50 19.31
N GLN A 301 -16.01 -9.86 19.09
CA GLN A 301 -15.39 -10.96 19.86
C GLN A 301 -14.33 -10.58 20.91
N GLU A 302 -14.11 -9.30 21.20
CA GLU A 302 -13.21 -8.87 22.29
C GLU A 302 -13.88 -7.90 23.30
N SER A 303 -15.10 -8.20 23.76
CA SER A 303 -15.64 -7.59 24.98
C SER A 303 -15.93 -8.68 25.99
N GLY A 304 -14.97 -8.87 26.91
CA GLY A 304 -15.08 -9.78 28.03
C GLY A 304 -16.23 -9.42 28.97
N ASP A 305 -16.79 -10.49 29.49
CA ASP A 305 -17.84 -10.63 30.49
C ASP A 305 -17.75 -9.61 31.65
N LEU A 306 -18.69 -8.67 31.68
CA LEU A 306 -19.09 -7.94 32.89
C LEU A 306 -20.62 -7.95 32.91
N GLY A 307 -21.18 -8.93 33.63
CA GLY A 307 -22.60 -9.02 33.92
C GLY A 307 -23.09 -7.78 34.67
N GLY A 308 -24.02 -7.06 34.06
CA GLY A 308 -24.78 -5.97 34.65
C GLY A 308 -26.03 -5.74 33.82
N MET A 309 -27.19 -5.97 34.42
CA MET A 309 -28.51 -5.67 33.84
C MET A 309 -28.54 -4.22 33.33
N LEU A 310 -28.73 -4.03 32.03
CA LEU A 310 -28.97 -2.71 31.43
C LEU A 310 -30.40 -2.65 30.90
N GLU A 311 -31.10 -1.62 31.37
CA GLU A 311 -32.39 -1.13 30.87
C GLU A 311 -32.34 -0.77 29.37
N PRO A 312 -33.49 -0.78 28.66
CA PRO A 312 -33.55 -0.48 27.23
C PRO A 312 -33.08 0.95 26.92
N ARG A 313 -32.10 1.05 26.02
CA ARG A 313 -31.55 2.34 25.55
C ARG A 313 -32.50 3.07 24.60
N ASN A 314 -32.45 4.39 24.70
CA ASN A 314 -33.19 5.37 23.91
C ASN A 314 -32.71 5.39 22.43
N PRO A 315 -33.62 5.30 21.43
CA PRO A 315 -33.28 5.28 20.00
C PRO A 315 -32.60 6.55 19.45
N GLU A 316 -32.51 7.64 20.21
CA GLU A 316 -31.89 8.90 19.74
C GLU A 316 -30.36 8.98 19.95
N GLU A 317 -29.74 8.06 20.69
CA GLU A 317 -28.28 8.07 20.93
C GLU A 317 -27.44 7.36 19.84
N GLU A 318 -28.07 6.65 18.91
CA GLU A 318 -27.39 5.84 17.88
C GLU A 318 -26.83 6.65 16.69
N LYS A 319 -26.97 7.99 16.71
CA LYS A 319 -26.49 8.90 15.64
C LYS A 319 -25.15 9.59 15.92
N ARG A 320 -24.41 9.21 16.96
CA ARG A 320 -23.08 9.80 17.27
C ARG A 320 -21.93 8.83 16.98
N GLN A 321 -21.64 8.62 15.70
CA GLN A 321 -20.32 8.15 15.29
C GLN A 321 -19.26 9.25 15.55
N PRO A 322 -18.03 8.92 15.95
CA PRO A 322 -16.98 9.91 16.19
C PRO A 322 -16.61 10.66 14.89
N LYS A 323 -16.72 11.99 14.92
CA LYS A 323 -16.40 12.94 13.82
C LYS A 323 -15.03 12.76 13.13
N ALA A 324 -14.09 12.03 13.75
CA ALA A 324 -12.76 11.77 13.20
C ALA A 324 -12.78 10.90 11.93
N LEU A 325 -13.72 9.95 11.80
CA LEU A 325 -13.82 9.06 10.63
C LEU A 325 -14.49 9.73 9.42
N GLN A 326 -15.44 10.63 9.64
CA GLN A 326 -16.06 11.40 8.56
C GLN A 326 -15.14 12.47 7.97
N THR A 327 -14.09 12.88 8.69
CA THR A 327 -13.18 13.94 8.25
C THR A 327 -12.17 13.44 7.20
N LEU A 328 -11.65 12.22 7.33
CA LEU A 328 -10.73 11.64 6.33
C LEU A 328 -11.47 11.23 5.05
N SER A 329 -12.68 10.67 5.16
CA SER A 329 -13.53 10.35 3.99
C SER A 329 -14.03 11.60 3.24
N ARG A 330 -14.20 12.75 3.92
CA ARG A 330 -14.59 14.03 3.28
C ARG A 330 -13.41 14.87 2.80
N GLN A 331 -12.23 14.79 3.40
CA GLN A 331 -11.06 15.55 2.95
C GLN A 331 -10.55 15.11 1.58
N PHE A 332 -10.86 13.87 1.14
CA PHE A 332 -10.62 13.41 -0.23
C PHE A 332 -11.80 13.66 -1.21
N ARG A 333 -12.94 14.23 -0.76
CA ARG A 333 -14.11 14.52 -1.62
C ARG A 333 -14.20 15.98 -2.08
N HIS A 334 -13.33 16.87 -1.60
CA HIS A 334 -13.29 18.29 -2.00
C HIS A 334 -11.89 18.75 -2.43
N LEU A 335 -11.08 17.84 -2.97
CA LEU A 335 -9.86 18.13 -3.75
C LEU A 335 -10.04 17.68 -5.20
#